data_AF-A0A529T1L3-F1
#
_entry.id   AF-A0A529T1L3-F1
#
_cell.length_a   1.000
_cell.length_b   1.000
_cell.length_c   1.000
_cell.angle_alpha   90.00
_cell.angle_beta   90.00
_cell.angle_gamma   90.00
#
_symmetry.space_group_name_H-M   'P 1'
#
loop_
_entity.id
_entity.type
_entity.pdbx_description
1 polymer ?
#
loop_
_entity_poly.entity_id
_entity_poly.type
_entity_poly.pdbx_seq_one_letter_code
_entity_poly.pdbx_strand_id
1 'polypeptide(L)'
;IPFLGVMALCDDAFFDDLIAHPEVVNSYKNTSMANVLRDGYVLTNGQKIYGAFEFGGIIWVNYRGKIGSTPFIAANKCHIFPIGVPGFFRTYYAPADYNETVNTMGQRLYTKQYEMPNGKGWSLDTQMNALQICTRPTALIKGKRT
;
A
#
# COMPACT_ATOMS: atom_id res chain seq x y z
N ILE A 1 21.15 -3.34 5.79
CA ILE A 1 19.88 -3.49 6.57
C ILE A 1 19.13 -4.63 5.94
N PRO A 2 18.74 -5.66 6.69
CA PRO A 2 18.03 -6.80 6.11
C PRO A 2 16.68 -6.35 5.55
N PHE A 3 16.39 -6.78 4.32
CA PHE A 3 15.07 -6.73 3.70
C PHE A 3 14.66 -8.18 3.40
N LEU A 4 13.36 -8.47 3.45
CA LEU A 4 12.83 -9.82 3.23
C LEU A 4 12.62 -10.13 1.74
N GLY A 5 12.44 -9.09 0.93
CA GLY A 5 12.25 -9.21 -0.51
C GLY A 5 11.92 -7.86 -1.13
N VAL A 6 11.54 -7.88 -2.41
CA VAL A 6 11.08 -6.71 -3.15
C VAL A 6 9.65 -6.94 -3.62
N MET A 7 8.80 -5.93 -3.48
CA MET A 7 7.42 -5.94 -3.95
C MET A 7 7.21 -4.81 -4.95
N ALA A 8 6.42 -5.10 -5.98
CA ALA A 8 6.00 -4.16 -7.00
C ALA A 8 4.47 -4.07 -7.06
N LEU A 9 3.92 -2.89 -6.77
CA LEU A 9 2.50 -2.59 -6.98
C LEU A 9 2.31 -2.03 -8.38
N CYS A 10 1.45 -2.66 -9.16
CA CYS A 10 1.26 -2.37 -10.58
C CYS A 10 -0.18 -1.97 -10.87
N ASP A 11 -0.34 -1.14 -11.90
CA ASP A 11 -1.59 -0.96 -12.61
C ASP A 11 -2.02 -2.23 -13.37
N ASP A 12 -3.31 -2.34 -13.68
CA ASP A 12 -3.93 -3.49 -14.34
C ASP A 12 -3.28 -3.76 -15.71
N ALA A 13 -3.14 -2.72 -16.54
CA ALA A 13 -2.59 -2.88 -17.89
C ALA A 13 -1.08 -3.18 -17.89
N PHE A 14 -0.34 -2.68 -16.90
CA PHE A 14 1.07 -3.06 -16.72
C PHE A 14 1.18 -4.53 -16.33
N PHE A 15 0.32 -4.98 -15.42
CA PHE A 15 0.34 -6.34 -14.91
C PHE A 15 -0.07 -7.35 -15.98
N ASP A 16 -1.10 -7.05 -16.76
CA ASP A 16 -1.58 -7.90 -17.86
C ASP A 16 -0.51 -8.14 -18.93
N ASP A 17 0.21 -7.08 -19.33
CA ASP A 17 1.33 -7.21 -20.26
C ASP A 17 2.48 -8.03 -19.67
N LEU A 18 2.77 -7.86 -18.37
CA LEU A 18 3.84 -8.59 -17.69
C LEU A 18 3.54 -10.09 -17.64
N ILE A 19 2.31 -10.48 -17.30
CA ILE A 19 1.93 -11.91 -17.27
C ILE A 19 1.82 -12.51 -18.68
N ALA A 20 1.53 -11.69 -19.70
CA ALA A 20 1.48 -12.12 -21.09
C ALA A 20 2.86 -12.18 -21.76
N HIS A 21 3.90 -11.61 -21.15
CA HIS A 21 5.23 -11.54 -21.74
C HIS A 21 5.79 -12.95 -22.00
N PRO A 22 6.28 -13.25 -23.22
CA PRO A 22 6.72 -14.60 -23.58
C PRO A 22 7.77 -15.19 -22.65
N GLU A 23 8.71 -14.37 -22.16
CA GLU A 23 9.74 -14.82 -21.22
C GLU A 23 9.16 -15.18 -19.85
N VAL A 24 8.18 -14.42 -19.37
CA VAL A 24 7.50 -14.72 -18.10
C VAL A 24 6.73 -16.03 -18.27
N VAL A 25 5.90 -16.12 -19.30
CA VAL A 25 5.12 -17.33 -19.61
C VAL A 25 6.03 -18.55 -19.75
N ASN A 26 7.13 -18.46 -20.49
CA ASN A 26 8.06 -19.57 -20.69
C ASN A 26 8.80 -19.97 -19.42
N SER A 27 9.06 -19.04 -18.51
CA SER A 27 9.68 -19.33 -17.21
C SER A 27 8.75 -20.13 -16.28
N TYR A 28 7.44 -19.92 -16.40
CA TYR A 28 6.45 -20.65 -15.60
C TYR A 28 6.00 -21.98 -16.23
N LYS A 29 6.09 -22.12 -17.56
CA LYS A 29 5.78 -23.38 -18.25
C LYS A 29 6.58 -24.54 -17.66
N ASN A 30 5.89 -25.64 -17.39
CA ASN A 30 6.47 -26.89 -16.83
C ASN A 30 7.04 -26.78 -15.41
N THR A 31 6.70 -25.74 -14.65
CA THR A 31 7.10 -25.60 -13.23
C THR A 31 5.90 -25.70 -12.29
N SER A 32 6.13 -26.14 -11.05
CA SER A 32 5.12 -26.14 -9.99
C SER A 32 4.61 -24.74 -9.63
N MET A 33 5.36 -23.69 -9.99
CA MET A 33 4.97 -22.30 -9.78
C MET A 33 3.78 -21.86 -10.66
N ALA A 34 3.42 -22.61 -11.69
CA ALA A 34 2.22 -22.36 -12.48
C ALA A 34 0.93 -22.41 -11.63
N ASN A 35 0.91 -23.19 -10.54
CA ASN A 35 -0.24 -23.26 -9.63
C ASN A 35 -0.43 -21.96 -8.82
N VAL A 36 0.65 -21.23 -8.54
CA VAL A 36 0.61 -19.96 -7.77
C VAL A 36 -0.18 -18.88 -8.52
N LEU A 37 -0.14 -18.90 -9.85
CA LEU A 37 -0.93 -18.01 -10.70
C LEU A 37 -2.45 -18.25 -10.58
N ARG A 38 -2.88 -19.46 -10.18
CA ARG A 38 -4.30 -19.84 -10.04
C ARG A 38 -4.80 -19.74 -8.59
N ASP A 39 -3.97 -20.15 -7.63
CA ASP A 39 -4.37 -20.28 -6.22
C ASP A 39 -4.14 -19.00 -5.39
N GLY A 40 -3.44 -18.02 -5.97
CA GLY A 40 -3.02 -16.78 -5.31
C GLY A 40 -1.68 -16.91 -4.59
N TYR A 41 -0.89 -15.82 -4.58
CA TYR A 41 0.42 -15.81 -3.93
C TYR A 41 0.28 -15.77 -2.41
N VAL A 42 0.88 -16.74 -1.72
CA VAL A 42 0.92 -16.79 -0.26
C VAL A 42 2.19 -16.08 0.20
N LEU A 43 2.05 -14.92 0.86
CA LEU A 43 3.15 -14.25 1.52
C LEU A 43 3.69 -15.11 2.67
N THR A 44 4.96 -14.90 3.06
CA THR A 44 5.63 -15.59 4.18
C THR A 44 4.87 -15.47 5.52
N ASN A 45 4.01 -14.45 5.65
CA ASN A 45 3.16 -14.22 6.82
C ASN A 45 1.79 -14.94 6.75
N GLY A 46 1.56 -15.80 5.74
CA GLY A 46 0.33 -16.57 5.54
C GLY A 46 -0.79 -15.82 4.84
N GLN A 47 -0.61 -14.56 4.44
CA GLN A 47 -1.62 -13.81 3.70
C GLN A 47 -1.65 -14.21 2.22
N LYS A 48 -2.85 -14.49 1.69
CA LYS A 48 -3.06 -14.74 0.26
C LYS A 48 -3.36 -13.44 -0.47
N ILE A 49 -2.57 -13.14 -1.50
CA ILE A 49 -2.80 -12.04 -2.43
C ILE A 49 -3.24 -12.64 -3.77
N TYR A 50 -4.48 -12.33 -4.15
CA TYR A 50 -4.99 -12.63 -5.48
C TYR A 50 -4.46 -11.62 -6.49
N GLY A 51 -4.08 -12.08 -7.68
CA GLY A 51 -3.45 -11.21 -8.68
C GLY A 51 -2.01 -10.83 -8.32
N ALA A 52 -1.27 -11.75 -7.70
CA ALA A 52 0.14 -11.58 -7.42
C ALA A 52 0.95 -12.81 -7.84
N PHE A 53 2.20 -12.59 -8.26
CA PHE A 53 3.15 -13.64 -8.60
C PHE A 53 4.59 -13.17 -8.38
N GLU A 54 5.52 -14.11 -8.23
CA GLU A 54 6.94 -13.80 -7.99
C GLU A 54 7.81 -14.10 -9.20
N PHE A 55 8.40 -13.06 -9.79
CA PHE A 55 9.28 -13.20 -10.94
C PHE A 55 10.53 -12.33 -10.77
N GLY A 56 11.70 -12.92 -11.01
CA GLY A 56 12.99 -12.23 -10.85
C GLY A 56 13.31 -11.81 -9.41
N GLY A 57 12.78 -12.52 -8.40
CA GLY A 57 12.92 -12.15 -6.99
C GLY A 57 12.08 -10.94 -6.55
N ILE A 58 11.11 -10.54 -7.38
CA ILE A 58 10.16 -9.46 -7.10
C ILE A 58 8.75 -10.05 -7.04
N ILE A 59 8.00 -9.71 -6.00
CA ILE A 59 6.57 -10.02 -5.90
C ILE A 59 5.80 -8.93 -6.63
N TRP A 60 5.26 -9.27 -7.80
CA TRP A 60 4.43 -8.39 -8.60
C TRP A 60 2.98 -8.52 -8.16
N VAL A 61 2.30 -7.41 -7.89
CA VAL A 61 0.92 -7.36 -7.40
C VAL A 61 0.11 -6.40 -8.26
N ASN A 62 -1.01 -6.89 -8.79
CA ASN A 62 -2.02 -6.06 -9.43
C ASN A 62 -2.81 -5.29 -8.36
N TYR A 63 -2.61 -3.98 -8.28
CA TYR A 63 -3.25 -3.14 -7.28
C TYR A 63 -4.47 -2.41 -7.83
N ARG A 64 -5.66 -2.91 -7.48
CA ARG A 64 -6.96 -2.39 -7.97
C ARG A 64 -7.60 -1.34 -7.07
N GLY A 65 -6.87 -0.86 -6.06
CA GLY A 65 -7.38 0.15 -5.13
C GLY A 65 -7.59 1.50 -5.81
N LYS A 66 -8.71 2.16 -5.51
CA LYS A 66 -9.07 3.47 -6.04
C LYS A 66 -9.88 4.30 -5.05
N ILE A 67 -9.83 5.62 -5.19
CA ILE A 67 -10.72 6.55 -4.51
C ILE A 67 -11.67 7.17 -5.53
N GLY A 68 -12.96 6.85 -5.42
CA GLY A 68 -13.94 7.15 -6.46
C GLY A 68 -13.51 6.55 -7.81
N SER A 69 -13.26 7.42 -8.79
CA SER A 69 -12.77 7.07 -10.13
C SER A 69 -11.23 7.16 -10.27
N THR A 70 -10.51 7.62 -9.25
CA THR A 70 -9.05 7.82 -9.34
C THR A 70 -8.30 6.61 -8.80
N PRO A 71 -7.54 5.87 -9.62
CA PRO A 71 -6.74 4.74 -9.15
C PRO A 71 -5.55 5.22 -8.33
N PHE A 72 -5.16 4.45 -7.32
CA PHE A 72 -4.00 4.78 -6.47
C PHE A 72 -2.67 4.56 -7.20
N ILE A 73 -2.59 3.57 -8.10
CA ILE A 73 -1.48 3.41 -9.02
C ILE A 73 -1.89 4.03 -10.36
N ALA A 74 -1.06 4.94 -10.88
CA ALA A 74 -1.34 5.56 -12.17
C ALA A 74 -1.28 4.53 -13.30
N ALA A 75 -2.13 4.71 -14.31
CA ALA A 75 -2.16 3.85 -15.49
C ALA A 75 -0.76 3.65 -16.09
N ASN A 76 -0.46 2.41 -16.51
CA ASN A 76 0.81 2.04 -17.13
C ASN A 76 2.04 2.25 -16.21
N LYS A 77 1.87 2.35 -14.88
CA LYS A 77 2.96 2.50 -13.91
C LYS A 77 3.03 1.32 -12.94
N CYS A 78 4.21 1.16 -12.37
CA CYS A 78 4.40 0.34 -11.18
C CYS A 78 5.34 1.04 -10.18
N HIS A 79 5.20 0.66 -8.91
CA HIS A 79 6.01 1.14 -7.80
C HIS A 79 6.69 -0.03 -7.12
N ILE A 80 8.02 -0.03 -7.15
CA ILE A 80 8.88 -1.09 -6.65
C ILE A 80 9.53 -0.60 -5.35
N PHE A 81 9.44 -1.42 -4.30
CA PHE A 81 9.98 -1.08 -2.98
C PHE A 81 10.40 -2.34 -2.20
N PRO A 82 11.38 -2.22 -1.28
CA PRO A 82 11.77 -3.32 -0.41
C PRO A 82 10.71 -3.57 0.66
N ILE A 83 10.49 -4.84 0.98
CA ILE A 83 9.63 -5.28 2.10
C ILE A 83 10.46 -5.83 3.25
N GLY A 84 9.90 -5.81 4.46
CA GLY A 84 10.57 -6.30 5.66
C GLY A 84 11.63 -5.36 6.25
N VAL A 85 11.81 -4.17 5.69
CA VAL A 85 12.74 -3.17 6.24
C VAL A 85 12.09 -2.47 7.44
N PRO A 86 12.66 -2.59 8.66
CA PRO A 86 12.08 -1.97 9.84
C PRO A 86 12.00 -0.45 9.71
N GLY A 87 10.80 0.11 9.92
CA GLY A 87 10.57 1.55 9.87
C GLY A 87 10.70 2.18 8.47
N PHE A 88 10.56 1.40 7.41
CA PHE A 88 10.63 1.93 6.03
C PHE A 88 9.49 2.90 5.72
N PHE A 89 8.25 2.48 5.98
CA PHE A 89 7.09 3.35 6.02
C PHE A 89 6.74 3.64 7.49
N ARG A 90 6.55 4.91 7.81
CA ARG A 90 6.19 5.36 9.16
C ARG A 90 5.04 6.37 9.09
N THR A 91 4.14 6.27 10.06
CA THR A 91 3.11 7.27 10.28
C THR A 91 3.44 8.03 11.55
N TYR A 92 3.56 9.34 11.43
CA TYR A 92 3.70 10.27 12.55
C TYR A 92 2.36 10.94 12.79
N TYR A 93 2.00 11.14 14.05
CA TYR A 93 0.75 11.80 14.43
C TYR A 93 1.05 13.10 15.15
N ALA A 94 0.37 14.16 14.74
CA ALA A 94 0.38 15.44 15.42
C ALA A 94 -0.84 15.55 16.37
N PRO A 95 -0.78 16.42 17.38
CA PRO A 95 -1.93 16.71 18.23
C PRO A 95 -3.10 17.28 17.45
N ALA A 96 -4.31 17.11 17.99
CA ALA A 96 -5.50 17.82 17.53
C ALA A 96 -5.37 19.34 17.77
N ASP A 97 -6.13 20.12 17.03
CA ASP A 97 -6.20 21.59 17.16
C ASP A 97 -7.24 22.05 18.20
N TYR A 98 -7.52 21.21 19.20
CA TYR A 98 -8.32 21.59 20.37
C TYR A 98 -7.47 22.30 21.41
N ASN A 99 -8.06 23.26 22.12
CA ASN A 99 -7.40 23.97 23.23
C ASN A 99 -6.83 23.01 24.29
N GLU A 100 -7.50 21.88 24.53
CA GLU A 100 -7.07 20.87 25.51
C GLU A 100 -5.93 19.96 25.02
N THR A 101 -5.66 19.92 23.72
CA THR A 101 -4.63 19.08 23.12
C THR A 101 -3.36 19.85 22.75
N VAL A 102 -3.35 21.17 22.98
CA VAL A 102 -2.16 22.03 22.80
C VAL A 102 -1.02 21.51 23.69
N ASN A 103 0.19 21.41 23.12
CA ASN A 103 1.40 20.90 23.79
C ASN A 103 1.30 19.46 24.33
N THR A 104 0.35 18.66 23.85
CA THR A 104 0.28 17.23 24.17
C THR A 104 0.97 16.37 23.11
N MET A 105 1.22 15.09 23.42
CA MET A 105 1.70 14.14 22.42
C MET A 105 0.57 13.80 21.43
N GLY A 106 0.91 13.77 20.14
CA GLY A 106 -0.02 13.43 19.07
C GLY A 106 -0.54 12.01 19.20
N GLN A 107 -1.86 11.86 19.13
CA GLN A 107 -2.57 10.58 19.13
C GLN A 107 -3.07 10.27 17.73
N ARG A 108 -3.34 8.98 17.49
CA ARG A 108 -3.82 8.49 16.19
C ARG A 108 -5.17 9.10 15.79
N LEU A 109 -6.07 9.26 16.75
CA LEU A 109 -7.43 9.70 16.51
C LEU A 109 -7.92 10.48 17.73
N TYR A 110 -8.51 11.64 17.49
CA TYR A 110 -9.19 12.44 18.50
C TYR A 110 -10.67 12.52 18.16
N THR A 111 -11.52 12.38 19.16
CA THR A 111 -12.97 12.51 19.01
C THR A 111 -13.50 13.35 20.15
N LYS A 112 -14.31 14.35 19.83
CA LYS A 112 -14.89 15.27 20.79
C LYS A 112 -16.38 15.44 20.52
N GLN A 113 -17.17 15.37 21.58
CA GLN A 113 -18.58 15.73 21.54
C GLN A 113 -18.79 17.07 22.24
N TYR A 114 -19.63 17.93 21.67
CA TYR A 114 -20.04 19.19 22.29
C TYR A 114 -21.50 19.47 21.99
N GLU A 115 -22.17 20.15 22.91
CA GLU A 115 -23.59 20.47 22.75
C GLU A 115 -23.79 21.46 21.61
N MET A 116 -24.84 21.25 20.80
CA MET A 116 -25.20 22.20 19.75
C MET A 116 -25.69 23.52 20.37
N PRO A 117 -25.48 24.68 19.73
CA PRO A 117 -25.88 25.98 20.26
C PRO A 117 -27.38 26.11 20.59
N ASN A 118 -28.23 25.25 20.04
CA ASN A 118 -29.68 25.25 20.26
C ASN A 118 -30.15 24.35 21.41
N GLY A 119 -29.25 23.63 22.10
CA GLY A 119 -29.57 22.71 23.20
C GLY A 119 -30.43 21.50 22.80
N LYS A 120 -30.51 21.19 21.49
CA LYS A 120 -31.36 20.09 20.95
C LYS A 120 -30.56 18.94 20.37
N GLY A 121 -29.24 18.94 20.54
CA GLY A 121 -28.38 17.91 19.97
C GLY A 121 -26.93 18.01 20.40
N TRP A 122 -26.14 17.05 19.93
CA TRP A 122 -24.70 16.96 20.14
C TRP A 122 -23.99 16.96 18.79
N SER A 123 -23.00 17.83 18.66
CA SER A 123 -22.05 17.79 17.56
C SER A 123 -20.93 16.82 17.93
N LEU A 124 -20.53 16.00 16.96
CA LEU A 124 -19.37 15.13 17.07
C LEU A 124 -18.31 15.60 16.08
N ASP A 125 -17.13 15.88 16.60
CA ASP A 125 -15.95 16.21 15.80
C ASP A 125 -14.91 15.09 15.94
N THR A 126 -14.28 14.72 14.83
CA THR A 126 -13.26 13.69 14.79
C THR A 126 -12.12 14.14 13.89
N GLN A 127 -10.92 14.10 14.43
CA GLN A 127 -9.73 14.59 13.78
C GLN A 127 -8.60 13.57 13.84
N MET A 128 -7.83 13.49 12.75
CA MET A 128 -6.59 12.73 12.68
C MET A 128 -5.57 13.52 11.86
N ASN A 129 -4.47 13.92 12.50
CA ASN A 129 -3.38 14.64 11.86
C ASN A 129 -2.21 13.68 11.62
N ALA A 130 -2.34 12.86 10.57
CA ALA A 130 -1.38 11.81 10.23
C ALA A 130 -0.46 12.23 9.07
N LEU A 131 0.85 12.03 9.25
CA LEU A 131 1.86 12.18 8.20
C LEU A 131 2.50 10.82 7.91
N GLN A 132 2.26 10.29 6.72
CA GLN A 132 2.85 9.05 6.24
C GLN A 132 4.13 9.35 5.45
N ILE A 133 5.27 8.81 5.87
CA ILE A 133 6.55 9.01 5.19
C ILE A 133 7.25 7.70 4.85
N CYS A 134 8.00 7.73 3.76
CA CYS A 134 9.06 6.78 3.49
C CYS A 134 10.37 7.33 4.07
N THR A 135 10.98 6.62 5.01
CA THR A 135 12.22 7.05 5.66
C THR A 135 13.43 7.00 4.71
N ARG A 136 13.31 6.31 3.57
CA ARG A 136 14.34 6.19 2.53
C ARG A 136 13.70 6.34 1.13
N PRO A 137 13.40 7.59 0.70
CA PRO A 137 12.66 7.83 -0.53
C PRO A 137 13.40 7.34 -1.79
N THR A 138 14.73 7.28 -1.77
CA THR A 138 15.55 6.81 -2.90
C THR A 138 15.38 5.32 -3.19
N ALA A 139 14.84 4.54 -2.26
CA ALA A 139 14.56 3.12 -2.45
C ALA A 139 13.22 2.86 -3.17
N LEU A 140 12.44 3.90 -3.45
CA LEU A 140 11.21 3.81 -4.22
C LEU A 140 11.53 3.97 -5.71
N ILE A 141 11.40 2.89 -6.46
CA ILE A 141 11.65 2.90 -7.90
C ILE A 141 10.32 2.86 -8.65
N LYS A 142 10.18 3.73 -9.66
CA LYS A 142 8.99 3.79 -10.51
C LYS A 142 9.28 3.14 -11.86
N GLY A 143 8.54 2.08 -12.18
CA GLY A 143 8.53 1.51 -13.52
C GLY A 143 7.43 2.13 -14.39
N LYS A 144 7.60 2.01 -15.71
CA LYS A 144 6.65 2.47 -16.72
C LYS A 144 6.53 1.40 -17.80
N ARG A 145 5.30 1.11 -18.21
CA ARG A 145 5.00 0.32 -19.42
C ARG A 145 5.42 1.14 -20.65
N THR A 146 6.26 0.57 -21.50
CA THR A 146 6.67 1.13 -22.79
C THR A 146 5.66 0.82 -23.87
#